data_AF-A0A916YJZ4-F1
#
_entry.id   AF-A0A916YJZ4-F1
#
_cell.length_a   1.000
_cell.length_b   1.000
_cell.length_c   1.000
_cell.angle_alpha   90.00
_cell.angle_beta   90.00
_cell.angle_gamma   90.00
#
_symmetry.space_group_name_H-M   'P 1'
#
loop_
_entity.id
_entity.type
_entity.pdbx_description
1 polymer ?
#
loop_
_entity_poly.entity_id
_entity_poly.type
_entity_poly.pdbx_seq_one_letter_code
_entity_poly.pdbx_strand_id
1 'polypeptide(L)'
;MKSKLISVLTLAILLPFVGFAQQLNSKCNLLPYSIFKGASDKTPVVLNVLGTSPQFGEIPKHTGVSAYNHLKSVYKKNTKNSRGEIDDLLQALGYTGFNDPAFTSKSLTPEILPAGTVGWMGAYSRGHKYAWSRLGKDFPTFKVYAKGGDCFLYIMKKCGNAFYTPAPNCPVSPCPCPEGYTCNSQGCCEKIPVPPVFCKTQTINITGSGQVSSGDVLNTSKTMEIVAVNTASGSTKGLLLGSYPVSVRSTYDFNVKGEAQYSKTVEVCTEANSAPAPMNLSLPLNLNYKITKNDVLVGDGEKLYLNVTEDQFKALSKAYKAVNVTTTATPNLEVASKKVSSSTATETISSAFGGGEPKCADQKINFLGKTEIKDGSLKSATNDVTIIGVYKKTGKLDKGEMAEKYLCLGSFQVPVKSAYEFTTSGGSDVSKILRVCTKDGVAPADQNINVPVKMTYSFTKQDVTLGDYNKLYVSLTEKQYKALSKNYNRCCTEGGEGKCK
;
A
#
# COMPACT_ATOMS: atom_id res chain seq x y z
N MET A 1 8.76 25.16 -68.89
CA MET A 1 7.70 24.46 -69.68
C MET A 1 6.87 23.67 -68.66
N LYS A 2 5.52 23.65 -68.67
CA LYS A 2 4.60 22.93 -69.59
C LYS A 2 5.10 21.47 -69.81
N SER A 3 4.40 20.39 -69.47
CA SER A 3 2.96 20.10 -69.28
C SER A 3 2.76 19.13 -68.07
N LYS A 4 1.57 18.79 -67.52
CA LYS A 4 0.26 18.64 -68.19
C LYS A 4 -0.07 17.22 -68.76
N LEU A 5 -1.01 16.32 -68.46
CA LEU A 5 -2.10 15.98 -67.50
C LEU A 5 -2.11 14.39 -67.42
N ILE A 6 -3.03 13.55 -66.89
CA ILE A 6 -4.23 13.59 -66.00
C ILE A 6 -4.47 12.16 -65.42
N SER A 7 -5.12 12.02 -64.25
CA SER A 7 -5.82 10.79 -63.73
C SER A 7 -5.00 9.50 -63.48
N VAL A 8 -5.46 8.50 -62.71
CA VAL A 8 -6.80 8.18 -62.15
C VAL A 8 -6.81 8.12 -60.62
N LEU A 9 -7.97 8.45 -60.03
CA LEU A 9 -8.26 8.44 -58.60
C LEU A 9 -8.86 7.07 -58.16
N THR A 10 -8.30 6.44 -57.13
CA THR A 10 -8.93 5.28 -56.43
C THR A 10 -8.96 5.51 -54.94
N LEU A 11 -10.17 5.68 -54.39
CA LEU A 11 -10.44 5.98 -53.00
C LEU A 11 -10.61 4.68 -52.18
N ALA A 12 -9.58 4.29 -51.43
CA ALA A 12 -9.63 3.12 -50.56
C ALA A 12 -10.37 3.42 -49.25
N ILE A 13 -11.64 3.03 -49.16
CA ILE A 13 -12.44 3.16 -47.92
C ILE A 13 -12.17 1.95 -47.02
N LEU A 14 -11.56 2.22 -45.86
CA LEU A 14 -11.38 1.23 -44.78
C LEU A 14 -12.71 1.01 -44.06
N LEU A 15 -13.25 -0.21 -44.14
CA LEU A 15 -14.35 -0.69 -43.30
C LEU A 15 -13.80 -1.58 -42.17
N PRO A 16 -14.20 -1.37 -40.92
CA PRO A 16 -13.79 -2.23 -39.81
C PRO A 16 -14.52 -3.59 -39.86
N PHE A 17 -13.76 -4.69 -39.79
CA PHE A 17 -14.33 -6.01 -39.52
C PHE A 17 -14.83 -6.08 -38.07
N VAL A 18 -16.14 -5.95 -37.88
CA VAL A 18 -16.82 -6.30 -36.62
C VAL A 18 -17.17 -7.79 -36.66
N GLY A 19 -16.86 -8.52 -35.58
CA GLY A 19 -16.84 -9.99 -35.60
C GLY A 19 -18.22 -10.68 -35.68
N PHE A 20 -18.32 -11.70 -36.53
CA PHE A 20 -19.41 -12.68 -36.49
C PHE A 20 -19.26 -13.61 -35.27
N ALA A 21 -19.80 -13.19 -34.12
CA ALA A 21 -19.68 -13.95 -32.87
C ALA A 21 -20.94 -13.88 -31.96
N GLN A 22 -22.15 -13.69 -32.52
CA GLN A 22 -23.37 -13.63 -31.71
C GLN A 22 -24.66 -14.02 -32.46
N GLN A 23 -24.83 -15.31 -32.78
CA GLN A 23 -26.15 -15.84 -33.20
C GLN A 23 -26.42 -17.30 -32.78
N LEU A 24 -26.29 -17.57 -31.48
CA LEU A 24 -26.88 -18.76 -30.87
C LEU A 24 -28.25 -18.41 -30.26
N ASN A 25 -29.27 -19.14 -30.73
CA ASN A 25 -30.62 -19.25 -30.19
C ASN A 25 -31.55 -18.01 -30.19
N SER A 26 -32.04 -17.61 -31.38
CA SER A 26 -33.22 -16.73 -31.53
C SER A 26 -34.19 -17.20 -32.64
N LYS A 27 -34.37 -18.52 -32.78
CA LYS A 27 -35.15 -19.17 -33.86
C LYS A 27 -36.62 -18.73 -33.99
N CYS A 28 -37.17 -18.00 -33.02
CA CYS A 28 -38.57 -17.60 -32.97
C CYS A 28 -38.87 -16.29 -33.73
N ASN A 29 -37.83 -15.50 -34.06
CA ASN A 29 -37.99 -14.23 -34.79
C ASN A 29 -37.64 -14.36 -36.29
N LEU A 30 -37.38 -15.59 -36.77
CA LEU A 30 -36.79 -15.85 -38.09
C LEU A 30 -37.44 -17.03 -38.84
N LEU A 31 -38.78 -17.12 -38.82
CA LEU A 31 -39.56 -17.87 -39.81
C LEU A 31 -40.81 -17.09 -40.26
N PRO A 32 -41.28 -17.24 -41.52
CA PRO A 32 -41.94 -16.16 -42.25
C PRO A 32 -43.47 -16.12 -42.13
N TYR A 33 -44.04 -16.21 -40.92
CA TYR A 33 -45.51 -16.22 -40.77
C TYR A 33 -46.12 -14.94 -40.17
N SER A 34 -47.13 -14.40 -40.85
CA SER A 34 -47.74 -13.10 -40.52
C SER A 34 -48.60 -13.06 -39.24
N ILE A 35 -48.55 -14.10 -38.41
CA ILE A 35 -49.30 -14.23 -37.15
C ILE A 35 -48.41 -14.06 -35.92
N PHE A 36 -47.11 -14.36 -36.04
CA PHE A 36 -46.09 -14.07 -35.03
C PHE A 36 -45.63 -12.61 -35.14
N LYS A 37 -46.61 -11.70 -35.29
CA LYS A 37 -46.40 -10.26 -35.17
C LYS A 37 -46.16 -9.94 -33.69
N GLY A 38 -45.38 -8.90 -33.43
CA GLY A 38 -45.23 -8.35 -32.08
C GLY A 38 -46.55 -7.83 -31.51
N ALA A 39 -46.46 -7.15 -30.37
CA ALA A 39 -47.60 -6.44 -29.78
C ALA A 39 -48.24 -5.50 -30.82
N SER A 40 -49.57 -5.37 -30.76
CA SER A 40 -50.35 -4.50 -31.64
C SER A 40 -50.93 -3.34 -30.86
N ASP A 41 -50.72 -2.11 -31.34
CA ASP A 41 -51.21 -0.86 -30.71
C ASP A 41 -52.74 -0.72 -30.72
N LYS A 42 -53.44 -1.58 -31.48
CA LYS A 42 -54.90 -1.62 -31.52
C LYS A 42 -55.44 -2.12 -30.18
N THR A 43 -56.57 -1.56 -29.74
CA THR A 43 -57.29 -2.06 -28.55
C THR A 43 -57.66 -3.54 -28.75
N PRO A 44 -57.29 -4.46 -27.84
CA PRO A 44 -57.58 -5.88 -27.99
C PRO A 44 -59.06 -6.19 -27.78
N VAL A 45 -59.63 -7.06 -28.63
CA VAL A 45 -61.02 -7.51 -28.51
C VAL A 45 -61.17 -8.43 -27.29
N VAL A 46 -62.08 -8.12 -26.38
CA VAL A 46 -62.30 -8.93 -25.16
C VAL A 46 -63.16 -10.16 -25.47
N LEU A 47 -62.65 -11.35 -25.14
CA LEU A 47 -63.26 -12.64 -25.44
C LEU A 47 -63.79 -13.32 -24.16
N ASN A 48 -65.08 -13.11 -23.88
CA ASN A 48 -65.77 -13.70 -22.73
C ASN A 48 -66.27 -15.15 -22.98
N VAL A 49 -66.34 -15.56 -24.26
CA VAL A 49 -66.85 -16.88 -24.71
C VAL A 49 -66.03 -17.35 -25.91
N LEU A 50 -65.76 -18.65 -25.98
CA LEU A 50 -65.15 -19.33 -27.13
C LEU A 50 -66.12 -20.34 -27.74
N GLY A 51 -65.97 -20.62 -29.04
CA GLY A 51 -66.81 -21.57 -29.79
C GLY A 51 -67.64 -20.95 -30.92
N THR A 52 -67.74 -19.62 -31.00
CA THR A 52 -68.49 -18.89 -32.03
C THR A 52 -67.83 -18.91 -33.42
N SER A 53 -66.51 -19.12 -33.48
CA SER A 53 -65.73 -19.18 -34.74
C SER A 53 -64.59 -20.20 -34.62
N PRO A 54 -64.89 -21.51 -34.57
CA PRO A 54 -63.89 -22.56 -34.34
C PRO A 54 -62.94 -22.74 -35.54
N GLN A 55 -61.64 -22.77 -35.27
CA GLN A 55 -60.57 -23.01 -36.24
C GLN A 55 -60.43 -24.51 -36.53
N PHE A 56 -60.19 -25.32 -35.49
CA PHE A 56 -60.10 -26.79 -35.59
C PHE A 56 -61.22 -27.55 -34.84
N GLY A 57 -62.16 -26.85 -34.20
CA GLY A 57 -63.27 -27.46 -33.46
C GLY A 57 -62.91 -27.85 -32.01
N GLU A 58 -63.91 -28.27 -31.23
CA GLU A 58 -63.72 -28.60 -29.82
C GLU A 58 -62.92 -29.91 -29.63
N ILE A 59 -61.85 -29.82 -28.86
CA ILE A 59 -61.03 -30.97 -28.47
C ILE A 59 -61.68 -31.65 -27.25
N PRO A 60 -62.04 -32.96 -27.30
CA PRO A 60 -62.88 -33.58 -26.27
C PRO A 60 -62.31 -33.57 -24.85
N LYS A 61 -61.13 -34.16 -24.62
CA LYS A 61 -60.49 -34.24 -23.29
C LYS A 61 -59.32 -33.25 -23.20
N HIS A 62 -59.03 -32.73 -22.01
CA HIS A 62 -57.90 -31.81 -21.78
C HIS A 62 -56.57 -32.58 -21.58
N THR A 63 -56.21 -33.43 -22.56
CA THR A 63 -54.95 -34.19 -22.56
C THR A 63 -54.24 -34.08 -23.91
N GLY A 64 -52.90 -34.08 -23.93
CA GLY A 64 -52.11 -33.96 -25.16
C GLY A 64 -52.41 -35.03 -26.22
N VAL A 65 -52.70 -36.26 -25.77
CA VAL A 65 -53.17 -37.36 -26.63
C VAL A 65 -54.52 -37.04 -27.29
N SER A 66 -55.46 -36.43 -26.56
CA SER A 66 -56.75 -36.02 -27.13
C SER A 66 -56.58 -34.87 -28.12
N ALA A 67 -55.69 -33.91 -27.85
CA ALA A 67 -55.40 -32.81 -28.78
C ALA A 67 -54.73 -33.31 -30.06
N TYR A 68 -53.70 -34.17 -29.95
CA TYR A 68 -52.99 -34.73 -31.09
C TYR A 68 -53.90 -35.58 -31.98
N ASN A 69 -54.71 -36.47 -31.39
CA ASN A 69 -55.65 -37.29 -32.15
C ASN A 69 -56.77 -36.46 -32.79
N HIS A 70 -57.20 -35.37 -32.15
CA HIS A 70 -58.15 -34.42 -32.72
C HIS A 70 -57.56 -33.69 -33.93
N LEU A 71 -56.38 -33.08 -33.77
CA LEU A 71 -55.67 -32.42 -34.86
C LEU A 71 -55.36 -33.40 -36.02
N LYS A 72 -54.98 -34.65 -35.73
CA LYS A 72 -54.81 -35.71 -36.75
C LYS A 72 -56.10 -35.99 -37.53
N SER A 73 -57.24 -35.97 -36.86
CA SER A 73 -58.57 -36.13 -37.49
C SER A 73 -58.91 -34.93 -38.38
N VAL A 74 -58.68 -33.71 -37.90
CA VAL A 74 -58.88 -32.45 -38.66
C VAL A 74 -57.96 -32.40 -39.88
N TYR A 75 -56.68 -32.71 -39.72
CA TYR A 75 -55.65 -32.75 -40.76
C TYR A 75 -55.97 -33.77 -41.87
N LYS A 76 -56.42 -34.98 -41.47
CA LYS A 76 -56.88 -36.01 -42.42
C LYS A 76 -58.11 -35.53 -43.20
N LYS A 77 -59.13 -35.02 -42.50
CA LYS A 77 -60.38 -34.51 -43.12
C LYS A 77 -60.17 -33.29 -44.03
N ASN A 78 -59.19 -32.44 -43.71
CA ASN A 78 -58.91 -31.16 -44.39
C ASN A 78 -60.16 -30.30 -44.66
N THR A 79 -61.13 -30.29 -43.76
CA THR A 79 -62.26 -29.37 -43.89
C THR A 79 -61.75 -27.94 -43.86
N LYS A 80 -62.18 -27.11 -44.81
CA LYS A 80 -61.89 -25.66 -44.84
C LYS A 80 -60.39 -25.31 -44.87
N ASN A 81 -59.59 -26.10 -45.59
CA ASN A 81 -58.12 -25.99 -45.65
C ASN A 81 -57.39 -26.07 -44.29
N SER A 82 -57.99 -26.71 -43.28
CA SER A 82 -57.35 -26.84 -41.96
C SER A 82 -56.02 -27.62 -41.99
N ARG A 83 -55.73 -28.38 -43.06
CA ARG A 83 -54.44 -29.06 -43.24
C ARG A 83 -53.30 -28.05 -43.43
N GLY A 84 -53.46 -27.13 -44.38
CA GLY A 84 -52.48 -26.07 -44.65
C GLY A 84 -52.24 -25.21 -43.41
N GLU A 85 -53.33 -24.77 -42.76
CA GLU A 85 -53.25 -23.99 -41.51
C GLU A 85 -52.45 -24.71 -40.39
N ILE A 86 -52.63 -26.03 -40.24
CA ILE A 86 -51.90 -26.82 -39.23
C ILE A 86 -50.43 -27.02 -39.65
N ASP A 87 -50.14 -27.26 -40.93
CA ASP A 87 -48.76 -27.34 -41.44
C ASP A 87 -48.04 -25.99 -41.27
N ASP A 88 -48.67 -24.88 -41.64
CA ASP A 88 -48.19 -23.50 -41.48
C ASP A 88 -47.84 -23.17 -40.02
N LEU A 89 -48.74 -23.47 -39.08
CA LEU A 89 -48.53 -23.24 -37.64
C LEU A 89 -47.35 -24.06 -37.08
N LEU A 90 -47.19 -25.29 -37.55
CA LEU A 90 -46.10 -26.16 -37.10
C LEU A 90 -44.78 -25.82 -37.79
N GLN A 91 -44.80 -25.36 -39.04
CA GLN A 91 -43.64 -24.83 -39.74
C GLN A 91 -43.12 -23.54 -39.09
N ALA A 92 -44.00 -22.63 -38.65
CA ALA A 92 -43.60 -21.48 -37.86
C ALA A 92 -42.97 -21.85 -36.49
N LEU A 93 -43.30 -23.03 -35.94
CA LEU A 93 -42.64 -23.63 -34.77
C LEU A 93 -41.37 -24.45 -35.11
N GLY A 94 -40.94 -24.49 -36.38
CA GLY A 94 -39.73 -25.18 -36.83
C GLY A 94 -39.88 -26.69 -37.08
N TYR A 95 -41.10 -27.21 -37.12
CA TYR A 95 -41.39 -28.56 -37.65
C TYR A 95 -41.48 -28.53 -39.18
N THR A 96 -41.49 -29.69 -39.85
CA THR A 96 -41.77 -29.76 -41.30
C THR A 96 -43.27 -29.68 -41.62
N GLY A 97 -44.12 -29.86 -40.62
CA GLY A 97 -45.59 -29.89 -40.73
C GLY A 97 -46.18 -30.87 -39.69
N PHE A 98 -47.45 -31.24 -39.85
CA PHE A 98 -48.12 -32.18 -38.93
C PHE A 98 -47.51 -33.59 -38.93
N ASN A 99 -46.92 -34.00 -40.06
CA ASN A 99 -46.30 -35.32 -40.22
C ASN A 99 -44.80 -35.33 -39.83
N ASP A 100 -44.28 -34.27 -39.20
CA ASP A 100 -42.92 -34.26 -38.66
C ASP A 100 -42.77 -35.35 -37.56
N PRO A 101 -41.80 -36.27 -37.64
CA PRO A 101 -41.60 -37.31 -36.62
C PRO A 101 -41.39 -36.78 -35.19
N ALA A 102 -40.95 -35.53 -35.02
CA ALA A 102 -40.82 -34.88 -33.71
C ALA A 102 -42.12 -34.25 -33.20
N PHE A 103 -43.16 -34.13 -34.02
CA PHE A 103 -44.47 -33.63 -33.60
C PHE A 103 -45.38 -34.79 -33.17
N THR A 104 -45.60 -34.91 -31.87
CA THR A 104 -46.30 -36.04 -31.25
C THR A 104 -47.30 -35.59 -30.19
N SER A 105 -48.03 -36.53 -29.58
CA SER A 105 -48.87 -36.23 -28.42
C SER A 105 -48.12 -35.72 -27.18
N LYS A 106 -46.79 -35.82 -27.14
CA LYS A 106 -45.94 -35.19 -26.11
C LYS A 106 -45.64 -33.72 -26.40
N SER A 107 -45.81 -33.26 -27.64
CA SER A 107 -45.59 -31.87 -28.07
C SER A 107 -46.76 -30.94 -27.71
N LEU A 108 -47.80 -31.44 -27.01
CA LEU A 108 -49.06 -30.75 -26.68
C LEU A 108 -49.32 -30.84 -25.17
N THR A 109 -48.85 -29.85 -24.42
CA THR A 109 -49.01 -29.79 -22.95
C THR A 109 -50.33 -29.13 -22.57
N PRO A 110 -51.24 -29.80 -21.81
CA PRO A 110 -52.44 -29.15 -21.29
C PRO A 110 -52.08 -28.00 -20.32
N GLU A 111 -52.61 -26.81 -20.58
CA GLU A 111 -52.38 -25.61 -19.77
C GLU A 111 -53.72 -24.84 -19.59
N ILE A 112 -53.82 -23.97 -18.60
CA ILE A 112 -54.95 -23.03 -18.45
C ILE A 112 -54.36 -21.63 -18.62
N LEU A 113 -54.84 -20.89 -19.63
CA LEU A 113 -54.48 -19.48 -19.77
C LEU A 113 -55.40 -18.62 -18.90
N PRO A 114 -54.86 -17.70 -18.09
CA PRO A 114 -55.65 -16.89 -17.18
C PRO A 114 -56.38 -15.75 -17.88
N ALA A 115 -57.42 -15.24 -17.22
CA ALA A 115 -58.08 -13.98 -17.52
C ALA A 115 -57.05 -12.83 -17.69
N GLY A 116 -57.35 -11.89 -18.60
CA GLY A 116 -56.50 -10.73 -18.87
C GLY A 116 -55.36 -10.96 -19.87
N THR A 117 -54.97 -12.21 -20.16
CA THR A 117 -53.94 -12.54 -21.16
C THR A 117 -54.27 -11.93 -22.52
N VAL A 118 -53.30 -11.28 -23.17
CA VAL A 118 -53.45 -10.62 -24.48
C VAL A 118 -52.60 -11.33 -25.54
N GLY A 119 -53.15 -11.51 -26.74
CA GLY A 119 -52.45 -12.17 -27.84
C GLY A 119 -53.22 -12.17 -29.17
N TRP A 120 -52.58 -12.72 -30.20
CA TRP A 120 -53.16 -12.96 -31.51
C TRP A 120 -54.00 -14.25 -31.51
N MET A 121 -55.32 -14.11 -31.54
CA MET A 121 -56.30 -15.21 -31.61
C MET A 121 -56.67 -15.49 -33.07
N GLY A 122 -56.44 -16.71 -33.56
CA GLY A 122 -56.91 -17.19 -34.85
C GLY A 122 -58.43 -17.34 -34.89
N ALA A 123 -59.06 -17.12 -36.05
CA ALA A 123 -60.51 -17.25 -36.22
C ALA A 123 -60.88 -17.72 -37.64
N TYR A 124 -61.55 -18.87 -37.74
CA TYR A 124 -61.97 -19.41 -39.05
C TYR A 124 -62.89 -18.46 -39.83
N SER A 125 -63.81 -17.76 -39.17
CA SER A 125 -64.86 -16.90 -39.78
C SER A 125 -64.34 -15.78 -40.69
N ARG A 126 -63.02 -15.56 -40.76
CA ARG A 126 -62.36 -14.59 -41.64
C ARG A 126 -61.34 -15.20 -42.61
N GLY A 127 -61.35 -16.53 -42.76
CA GLY A 127 -60.38 -17.30 -43.54
C GLY A 127 -59.07 -17.48 -42.76
N HIS A 128 -59.15 -18.11 -41.58
CA HIS A 128 -58.04 -18.32 -40.63
C HIS A 128 -57.23 -17.05 -40.27
N LYS A 129 -57.88 -15.88 -40.29
CA LYS A 129 -57.21 -14.62 -39.92
C LYS A 129 -57.16 -14.45 -38.41
N TYR A 130 -56.12 -13.75 -37.96
CA TYR A 130 -55.82 -13.54 -36.54
C TYR A 130 -56.27 -12.14 -36.09
N ALA A 131 -56.81 -12.07 -34.88
CA ALA A 131 -57.30 -10.85 -34.25
C ALA A 131 -56.60 -10.64 -32.89
N TRP A 132 -56.12 -9.42 -32.67
CA TRP A 132 -55.56 -9.00 -31.39
C TRP A 132 -56.65 -8.99 -30.31
N SER A 133 -56.49 -9.81 -29.27
CA SER A 133 -57.57 -10.19 -28.37
C SER A 133 -57.10 -10.33 -26.92
N ARG A 134 -57.98 -10.06 -25.97
CA ARG A 134 -57.79 -10.26 -24.53
C ARG A 134 -58.74 -11.34 -24.03
N LEU A 135 -58.24 -12.32 -23.27
CA LEU A 135 -59.09 -13.34 -22.64
C LEU A 135 -59.90 -12.70 -21.50
N GLY A 136 -61.23 -12.80 -21.54
CA GLY A 136 -62.12 -12.23 -20.51
C GLY A 136 -62.28 -13.10 -19.26
N LYS A 137 -61.78 -14.33 -19.30
CA LYS A 137 -61.75 -15.32 -18.22
C LYS A 137 -60.71 -16.40 -18.53
N ASP A 138 -60.53 -17.34 -17.60
CA ASP A 138 -59.63 -18.47 -17.77
C ASP A 138 -60.12 -19.44 -18.85
N PHE A 139 -59.20 -19.97 -19.66
CA PHE A 139 -59.50 -20.92 -20.73
C PHE A 139 -58.55 -22.13 -20.77
N PRO A 140 -59.08 -23.37 -20.81
CA PRO A 140 -58.29 -24.57 -21.08
C PRO A 140 -57.68 -24.56 -22.50
N THR A 141 -56.37 -24.79 -22.57
CA THR A 141 -55.56 -24.77 -23.80
C THR A 141 -54.58 -25.95 -23.86
N PHE A 142 -53.91 -26.09 -25.01
CA PHE A 142 -52.76 -26.95 -25.18
C PHE A 142 -51.60 -26.11 -25.69
N LYS A 143 -50.52 -26.01 -24.91
CA LYS A 143 -49.28 -25.34 -25.29
C LYS A 143 -48.48 -26.25 -26.22
N VAL A 144 -48.00 -25.68 -27.32
CA VAL A 144 -47.21 -26.36 -28.36
C VAL A 144 -45.87 -25.66 -28.45
N TYR A 145 -44.81 -26.34 -28.03
CA TYR A 145 -43.45 -25.82 -28.05
C TYR A 145 -42.82 -25.89 -29.45
N ALA A 146 -41.85 -25.03 -29.70
CA ALA A 146 -41.03 -25.04 -30.91
C ALA A 146 -40.06 -26.23 -30.94
N LYS A 147 -39.65 -26.64 -32.13
CA LYS A 147 -38.74 -27.78 -32.35
C LYS A 147 -37.32 -27.46 -31.88
N GLY A 148 -37.07 -27.71 -30.60
CA GLY A 148 -35.78 -27.46 -29.93
C GLY A 148 -35.56 -26.00 -29.56
N GLY A 149 -36.60 -25.33 -29.02
CA GLY A 149 -36.50 -23.97 -28.48
C GLY A 149 -37.72 -23.61 -27.62
N ASP A 150 -37.56 -22.57 -26.79
CA ASP A 150 -38.45 -22.28 -25.65
C ASP A 150 -39.76 -21.55 -26.01
N CYS A 151 -39.93 -21.19 -27.28
CA CYS A 151 -41.11 -20.49 -27.78
C CYS A 151 -42.29 -21.43 -28.04
N PHE A 152 -43.51 -20.90 -28.02
CA PHE A 152 -44.72 -21.70 -28.11
C PHE A 152 -45.92 -20.93 -28.68
N LEU A 153 -46.94 -21.69 -29.08
CA LEU A 153 -48.31 -21.20 -29.28
C LEU A 153 -49.29 -22.05 -28.46
N TYR A 154 -50.51 -21.55 -28.27
CA TYR A 154 -51.59 -22.28 -27.60
C TYR A 154 -52.67 -22.70 -28.59
N ILE A 155 -53.23 -23.90 -28.42
CA ILE A 155 -54.47 -24.33 -29.08
C ILE A 155 -55.61 -24.34 -28.05
N MET A 156 -56.64 -23.53 -28.25
CA MET A 156 -57.79 -23.38 -27.35
C MET A 156 -58.69 -24.62 -27.37
N LYS A 157 -58.94 -25.26 -26.21
CA LYS A 157 -59.70 -26.53 -26.14
C LYS A 157 -61.11 -26.42 -26.75
N LYS A 158 -61.84 -25.34 -26.46
CA LYS A 158 -63.27 -25.21 -26.79
C LYS A 158 -63.57 -25.00 -28.27
N CYS A 159 -62.59 -24.56 -29.05
CA CYS A 159 -62.80 -24.13 -30.44
C CYS A 159 -61.67 -24.56 -31.40
N GLY A 160 -60.55 -25.05 -30.87
CA GLY A 160 -59.37 -25.41 -31.64
C GLY A 160 -58.60 -24.21 -32.16
N ASN A 161 -58.90 -22.99 -31.70
CA ASN A 161 -58.27 -21.78 -32.21
C ASN A 161 -56.83 -21.66 -31.69
N ALA A 162 -55.90 -21.35 -32.58
CA ALA A 162 -54.54 -21.00 -32.21
C ALA A 162 -54.52 -19.61 -31.55
N PHE A 163 -53.71 -19.46 -30.51
CA PHE A 163 -53.53 -18.23 -29.76
C PHE A 163 -52.04 -18.04 -29.48
N TYR A 164 -51.46 -16.96 -29.99
CA TYR A 164 -50.07 -16.60 -29.78
C TYR A 164 -49.94 -15.34 -28.92
N THR A 165 -49.22 -15.45 -27.81
CA THR A 165 -48.91 -14.34 -26.91
C THR A 165 -47.51 -13.79 -27.24
N PRO A 166 -47.37 -12.61 -27.85
CA PRO A 166 -46.11 -11.87 -27.87
C PRO A 166 -45.87 -11.22 -26.50
N ALA A 167 -45.80 -12.06 -25.46
CA ALA A 167 -45.32 -11.70 -24.15
C ALA A 167 -43.78 -11.64 -24.17
N PRO A 168 -43.14 -10.84 -23.29
CA PRO A 168 -41.69 -10.90 -23.14
C PRO A 168 -41.29 -12.29 -22.64
N ASN A 169 -40.39 -12.97 -23.36
CA ASN A 169 -39.82 -14.24 -22.95
C ASN A 169 -38.85 -14.02 -21.78
N CYS A 170 -39.38 -13.85 -20.56
CA CYS A 170 -38.57 -13.78 -19.36
C CYS A 170 -38.17 -15.21 -18.92
N PRO A 171 -36.87 -15.60 -18.97
CA PRO A 171 -36.43 -16.94 -18.56
C PRO A 171 -36.38 -17.13 -17.03
N VAL A 172 -36.61 -16.05 -16.28
CA VAL A 172 -36.75 -15.97 -14.82
C VAL A 172 -37.91 -15.03 -14.51
N SER A 173 -38.36 -15.01 -13.24
CA SER A 173 -39.55 -14.26 -12.80
C SER A 173 -39.60 -12.82 -13.35
N PRO A 174 -40.79 -12.31 -13.74
CA PRO A 174 -40.98 -10.87 -13.93
C PRO A 174 -40.74 -10.12 -12.60
N CYS A 175 -40.43 -8.83 -12.71
CA CYS A 175 -40.00 -7.98 -11.60
C CYS A 175 -41.13 -7.80 -10.53
N PRO A 176 -40.81 -7.60 -9.24
CA PRO A 176 -39.49 -7.31 -8.66
C PRO A 176 -38.52 -8.50 -8.67
N CYS A 177 -37.23 -8.20 -8.80
CA CYS A 177 -36.19 -9.21 -9.01
C CYS A 177 -35.58 -9.72 -7.69
N PRO A 178 -35.11 -10.99 -7.66
CA PRO A 178 -34.29 -11.49 -6.57
C PRO A 178 -32.89 -10.83 -6.56
N GLU A 179 -32.19 -10.96 -5.44
CA GLU A 179 -30.84 -10.41 -5.26
C GLU A 179 -29.86 -10.92 -6.35
N GLY A 180 -29.03 -10.00 -6.87
CA GLY A 180 -28.12 -10.28 -7.99
C GLY A 180 -28.73 -10.13 -9.39
N TYR A 181 -30.00 -9.70 -9.50
CA TYR A 181 -30.69 -9.47 -10.78
C TYR A 181 -31.27 -8.06 -10.87
N THR A 182 -31.27 -7.48 -12.08
CA THR A 182 -31.85 -6.17 -12.41
C THR A 182 -33.05 -6.31 -13.34
N CYS A 183 -34.02 -5.39 -13.22
CA CYS A 183 -35.17 -5.35 -14.11
C CYS A 183 -34.79 -4.62 -15.41
N ASN A 184 -34.93 -5.28 -16.57
CA ASN A 184 -34.59 -4.70 -17.86
C ASN A 184 -35.77 -3.97 -18.52
N SER A 185 -35.52 -3.34 -19.68
CA SER A 185 -36.52 -2.54 -20.40
C SER A 185 -37.78 -3.31 -20.85
N GLN A 186 -37.75 -4.64 -20.78
CA GLN A 186 -38.83 -5.56 -21.15
C GLN A 186 -39.61 -6.06 -19.93
N GLY A 187 -39.25 -5.64 -18.71
CA GLY A 187 -39.89 -6.08 -17.46
C GLY A 187 -39.43 -7.46 -16.98
N CYS A 188 -38.36 -8.00 -17.57
CA CYS A 188 -37.74 -9.26 -17.14
C CYS A 188 -36.59 -8.99 -16.19
N CYS A 189 -36.33 -9.94 -15.28
CA CYS A 189 -35.11 -9.94 -14.50
C CYS A 189 -33.95 -10.52 -15.31
N GLU A 190 -32.81 -9.82 -15.36
CA GLU A 190 -31.56 -10.29 -15.94
C GLU A 190 -30.45 -10.28 -14.88
N LYS A 191 -29.55 -11.26 -14.92
CA LYS A 191 -28.46 -11.35 -13.96
C LYS A 191 -27.53 -10.16 -14.15
N ILE A 192 -27.21 -9.44 -13.07
CA ILE A 192 -26.28 -8.32 -13.11
C ILE A 192 -24.96 -8.81 -13.74
N PRO A 193 -24.49 -8.21 -14.86
CA PRO A 193 -23.23 -8.62 -15.47
C PRO A 193 -22.07 -8.36 -14.51
N VAL A 194 -21.48 -9.43 -13.98
CA VAL A 194 -20.22 -9.34 -13.25
C VAL A 194 -19.14 -8.96 -14.27
N PRO A 195 -18.40 -7.85 -14.07
CA PRO A 195 -17.33 -7.46 -15.00
C PRO A 195 -16.32 -8.59 -15.20
N PRO A 196 -15.79 -8.79 -16.42
CA PRO A 196 -14.78 -9.81 -16.66
C PRO A 196 -13.51 -9.48 -15.84
N VAL A 197 -13.19 -10.36 -14.91
CA VAL A 197 -12.00 -10.24 -14.06
C VAL A 197 -10.80 -10.82 -14.78
N PHE A 198 -9.73 -10.03 -14.86
CA PHE A 198 -8.44 -10.47 -15.36
C PHE A 198 -7.40 -10.48 -14.22
N CYS A 199 -6.68 -11.58 -14.07
CA CYS A 199 -5.45 -11.60 -13.28
C CYS A 199 -4.33 -10.90 -14.06
N LYS A 200 -3.65 -9.95 -13.42
CA LYS A 200 -2.51 -9.22 -13.97
C LYS A 200 -1.45 -9.05 -12.90
N THR A 201 -0.19 -9.16 -13.30
CA THR A 201 0.93 -8.86 -12.40
C THR A 201 0.98 -7.35 -12.14
N GLN A 202 0.93 -6.94 -10.86
CA GLN A 202 1.24 -5.59 -10.42
C GLN A 202 2.59 -5.60 -9.68
N THR A 203 3.46 -4.67 -10.04
CA THR A 203 4.68 -4.38 -9.27
C THR A 203 4.36 -3.40 -8.15
N ILE A 204 4.80 -3.74 -6.93
CA ILE A 204 4.77 -2.90 -5.74
C ILE A 204 6.21 -2.48 -5.45
N ASN A 205 6.50 -1.19 -5.52
CA ASN A 205 7.79 -0.62 -5.13
C ASN A 205 7.67 0.00 -3.75
N ILE A 206 8.59 -0.35 -2.86
CA ILE A 206 8.71 0.22 -1.52
C ILE A 206 9.96 1.10 -1.49
N THR A 207 9.78 2.38 -1.15
CA THR A 207 10.87 3.35 -0.98
C THR A 207 10.72 4.06 0.35
N GLY A 208 11.77 4.08 1.17
CA GLY A 208 11.81 4.81 2.43
C GLY A 208 13.13 5.56 2.58
N SER A 209 13.05 6.80 3.06
CA SER A 209 14.23 7.61 3.39
C SER A 209 13.96 8.37 4.67
N GLY A 210 14.88 8.30 5.63
CA GLY A 210 14.84 9.07 6.87
C GLY A 210 16.21 9.65 7.18
N GLN A 211 16.23 10.81 7.83
CA GLN A 211 17.45 11.38 8.42
C GLN A 211 17.11 11.94 9.80
N VAL A 212 17.99 11.69 10.77
CA VAL A 212 17.98 12.39 12.06
C VAL A 212 19.39 12.91 12.34
N SER A 213 19.48 14.18 12.74
CA SER A 213 20.72 14.82 13.17
C SER A 213 20.46 15.63 14.42
N SER A 214 21.29 15.43 15.44
CA SER A 214 21.20 16.13 16.72
C SER A 214 22.57 16.14 17.39
N GLY A 215 22.70 16.85 18.51
CA GLY A 215 23.90 16.91 19.33
C GLY A 215 23.56 17.23 20.78
N ASP A 216 24.49 16.94 21.69
CA ASP A 216 24.30 17.12 23.14
C ASP A 216 25.62 17.44 23.86
N VAL A 217 25.51 17.92 25.11
CA VAL A 217 26.59 18.43 25.95
C VAL A 217 26.67 17.63 27.25
N LEU A 218 27.54 16.62 27.28
CA LEU A 218 27.77 15.83 28.50
C LEU A 218 28.79 16.54 29.40
N ASN A 219 28.32 17.12 30.51
CA ASN A 219 29.16 17.76 31.51
C ASN A 219 29.47 16.80 32.66
N THR A 220 30.75 16.64 32.97
CA THR A 220 31.23 15.87 34.13
C THR A 220 32.24 16.71 34.92
N SER A 221 32.64 16.25 36.11
CA SER A 221 33.72 16.87 36.89
C SER A 221 34.64 15.77 37.42
N LYS A 222 35.95 15.95 37.27
CA LYS A 222 36.98 15.03 37.76
C LYS A 222 37.98 15.80 38.60
N THR A 223 38.23 15.36 39.83
CA THR A 223 39.35 15.88 40.61
C THR A 223 40.65 15.41 39.95
N MET A 224 41.54 16.33 39.61
CA MET A 224 42.85 16.00 39.03
C MET A 224 43.98 16.71 39.75
N GLU A 225 45.13 16.03 39.88
CA GLU A 225 46.37 16.63 40.37
C GLU A 225 47.05 17.41 39.25
N ILE A 226 47.35 18.69 39.48
CA ILE A 226 48.10 19.52 38.55
C ILE A 226 49.57 19.48 38.96
N VAL A 227 50.42 18.93 38.10
CA VAL A 227 51.85 18.71 38.36
C VAL A 227 52.68 19.38 37.27
N ALA A 228 53.44 20.42 37.64
CA ALA A 228 54.39 21.03 36.71
C ALA A 228 55.66 20.18 36.60
N VAL A 229 56.11 19.91 35.38
CA VAL A 229 57.25 19.04 35.07
C VAL A 229 58.19 19.72 34.08
N ASN A 230 59.49 19.59 34.30
CA ASN A 230 60.51 19.95 33.30
C ASN A 230 60.94 18.69 32.56
N THR A 231 60.44 18.50 31.34
CA THR A 231 60.77 17.35 30.49
C THR A 231 62.16 17.48 29.84
N ALA A 232 62.69 18.70 29.68
CA ALA A 232 64.00 18.93 29.09
C ALA A 232 65.16 18.47 29.99
N SER A 233 64.96 18.37 31.31
CA SER A 233 65.97 17.89 32.27
C SER A 233 65.94 16.37 32.51
N GLY A 234 65.07 15.61 31.85
CA GLY A 234 64.92 14.15 32.07
C GLY A 234 64.56 13.76 33.50
N SER A 235 64.11 14.71 34.32
CA SER A 235 64.03 14.56 35.77
C SER A 235 62.70 13.96 36.22
N THR A 236 62.76 12.87 37.01
CA THR A 236 61.63 12.22 37.69
C THR A 236 61.02 13.05 38.84
N LYS A 237 61.18 14.38 38.81
CA LYS A 237 60.72 15.32 39.84
C LYS A 237 59.83 16.39 39.22
N GLY A 238 58.60 16.47 39.70
CA GLY A 238 57.64 17.51 39.38
C GLY A 238 57.37 18.40 40.59
N LEU A 239 56.49 19.38 40.41
CA LEU A 239 55.98 20.26 41.45
C LEU A 239 54.47 20.12 41.50
N LEU A 240 53.91 19.69 42.64
CA LEU A 240 52.47 19.58 42.82
C LEU A 240 51.89 20.97 43.09
N LEU A 241 51.10 21.48 42.14
CA LEU A 241 50.39 22.75 42.28
C LEU A 241 49.15 22.59 43.17
N GLY A 242 48.51 21.42 43.13
CA GLY A 242 47.39 21.02 43.97
C GLY A 242 46.43 20.06 43.25
N SER A 243 45.41 19.60 43.95
CA SER A 243 44.35 18.75 43.42
C SER A 243 43.07 19.59 43.26
N TYR A 244 42.52 19.68 42.06
CA TYR A 244 41.42 20.60 41.73
C TYR A 244 40.29 19.88 41.00
N PRO A 245 39.01 20.22 41.26
CA PRO A 245 37.89 19.73 40.46
C PRO A 245 37.92 20.38 39.08
N VAL A 246 38.21 19.59 38.05
CA VAL A 246 38.21 20.01 36.66
C VAL A 246 36.91 19.57 35.99
N SER A 247 36.08 20.53 35.60
CA SER A 247 34.94 20.28 34.73
C SER A 247 35.42 19.75 33.39
N VAL A 248 34.74 18.73 32.86
CA VAL A 248 35.02 18.15 31.54
C VAL A 248 33.71 18.14 30.77
N ARG A 249 33.65 19.02 29.75
CA ARG A 249 32.50 19.19 28.86
C ARG A 249 32.78 18.44 27.56
N SER A 250 32.01 17.39 27.28
CA SER A 250 32.14 16.56 26.08
C SER A 250 30.94 16.78 25.16
N THR A 251 31.18 17.45 24.05
CA THR A 251 30.18 17.77 23.01
C THR A 251 30.25 16.78 21.87
N TYR A 252 29.11 16.29 21.40
CA TYR A 252 29.02 15.49 20.18
C TYR A 252 27.84 15.95 19.32
N ASP A 253 28.03 15.94 18.00
CA ASP A 253 26.99 16.11 16.99
C ASP A 253 27.00 14.87 16.08
N PHE A 254 25.84 14.30 15.81
CA PHE A 254 25.69 13.11 14.98
C PHE A 254 24.69 13.32 13.83
N ASN A 255 24.86 12.53 12.78
CA ASN A 255 23.90 12.39 11.68
C ASN A 255 23.69 10.89 11.40
N VAL A 256 22.43 10.47 11.27
CA VAL A 256 22.02 9.12 10.90
C VAL A 256 21.09 9.21 9.71
N LYS A 257 21.35 8.41 8.67
CA LYS A 257 20.47 8.25 7.50
C LYS A 257 20.03 6.81 7.36
N GLY A 258 18.73 6.60 7.17
CA GLY A 258 18.13 5.32 6.80
C GLY A 258 17.61 5.38 5.36
N GLU A 259 17.90 4.34 4.60
CA GLU A 259 17.45 4.13 3.22
C GLU A 259 16.84 2.73 3.12
N ALA A 260 15.67 2.62 2.49
CA ALA A 260 15.00 1.35 2.26
C ALA A 260 14.48 1.30 0.82
N GLN A 261 14.82 0.24 0.09
CA GLN A 261 14.38 0.02 -1.28
C GLN A 261 14.11 -1.47 -1.48
N TYR A 262 12.90 -1.80 -1.93
CA TYR A 262 12.48 -3.17 -2.23
C TYR A 262 11.39 -3.14 -3.30
N SER A 263 11.24 -4.20 -4.09
CA SER A 263 10.21 -4.32 -5.11
C SER A 263 9.70 -5.75 -5.18
N LYS A 264 8.39 -5.92 -5.40
CA LYS A 264 7.72 -7.22 -5.46
C LYS A 264 6.59 -7.22 -6.48
N THR A 265 6.44 -8.33 -7.19
CA THR A 265 5.29 -8.61 -8.07
C THR A 265 4.21 -9.42 -7.35
N VAL A 266 2.94 -9.06 -7.53
CA VAL A 266 1.77 -9.78 -7.03
C VAL A 266 0.73 -9.90 -8.15
N GLU A 267 0.00 -11.02 -8.24
CA GLU A 267 -1.10 -11.17 -9.19
C GLU A 267 -2.40 -10.61 -8.60
N VAL A 268 -2.88 -9.51 -9.17
CA VAL A 268 -4.08 -8.78 -8.72
C VAL A 268 -5.23 -8.92 -9.71
N CYS A 269 -6.44 -8.87 -9.18
CA CYS A 269 -7.67 -8.80 -9.96
C CYS A 269 -7.88 -7.40 -10.55
N THR A 270 -8.22 -7.36 -11.83
CA THR A 270 -8.47 -6.12 -12.59
C THR A 270 -9.69 -6.27 -13.49
N GLU A 271 -10.50 -5.22 -13.64
CA GLU A 271 -11.64 -5.19 -14.57
C GLU A 271 -11.22 -4.84 -16.01
N ALA A 272 -9.99 -4.34 -16.18
CA ALA A 272 -9.40 -4.01 -17.47
C ALA A 272 -8.36 -5.06 -17.87
N ASN A 273 -8.34 -5.44 -19.16
CA ASN A 273 -7.38 -6.44 -19.67
C ASN A 273 -5.93 -5.89 -19.78
N SER A 274 -5.70 -4.60 -19.54
CA SER A 274 -4.38 -3.96 -19.42
C SER A 274 -3.71 -4.31 -18.09
N ALA A 275 -2.38 -4.46 -18.09
CA ALA A 275 -1.64 -4.56 -16.84
C ALA A 275 -1.79 -3.26 -16.00
N PRO A 276 -1.99 -3.34 -14.68
CA PRO A 276 -2.12 -2.17 -13.82
C PRO A 276 -0.77 -1.45 -13.66
N ALA A 277 -0.81 -0.14 -13.46
CA ALA A 277 0.39 0.65 -13.20
C ALA A 277 1.11 0.20 -11.90
N PRO A 278 2.45 0.33 -11.82
CA PRO A 278 3.20 0.03 -10.60
C PRO A 278 2.71 0.85 -9.41
N MET A 279 2.52 0.19 -8.28
CA MET A 279 2.14 0.82 -7.01
C MET A 279 3.41 1.23 -6.27
N ASN A 280 3.61 2.53 -6.06
CA ASN A 280 4.73 3.04 -5.27
C ASN A 280 4.24 3.39 -3.86
N LEU A 281 4.84 2.80 -2.82
CA LEU A 281 4.51 3.03 -1.41
C LEU A 281 5.71 3.65 -0.68
N SER A 282 5.44 4.72 0.07
CA SER A 282 6.43 5.33 0.96
C SER A 282 6.49 4.58 2.29
N LEU A 283 7.69 4.14 2.69
CA LEU A 283 7.94 3.45 3.95
C LEU A 283 8.45 4.47 5.00
N PRO A 284 7.67 4.83 6.03
CA PRO A 284 8.03 5.90 6.97
C PRO A 284 9.11 5.43 7.96
N LEU A 285 10.38 5.71 7.66
CA LEU A 285 11.52 5.28 8.47
C LEU A 285 11.65 6.12 9.77
N ASN A 286 11.13 5.59 10.88
CA ASN A 286 11.34 6.16 12.20
C ASN A 286 12.76 5.81 12.68
N LEU A 287 13.61 6.83 12.82
CA LEU A 287 15.00 6.69 13.25
C LEU A 287 15.16 7.15 14.70
N ASN A 288 15.93 6.39 15.49
CA ASN A 288 16.26 6.70 16.87
C ASN A 288 17.76 6.50 17.10
N TYR A 289 18.34 7.31 17.99
CA TYR A 289 19.76 7.30 18.34
C TYR A 289 19.91 7.52 19.85
N LYS A 290 20.77 6.73 20.50
CA LYS A 290 21.03 6.82 21.93
C LYS A 290 22.49 6.53 22.23
N ILE A 291 23.16 7.45 22.94
CA ILE A 291 24.42 7.14 23.65
C ILE A 291 24.13 6.12 24.75
N THR A 292 24.89 5.02 24.75
CA THR A 292 24.83 3.98 25.79
C THR A 292 25.98 4.08 26.78
N LYS A 293 27.12 4.66 26.39
CA LYS A 293 28.30 4.90 27.24
C LYS A 293 29.05 6.13 26.75
N ASN A 294 29.64 6.90 27.65
CA ASN A 294 30.54 8.02 27.33
C ASN A 294 31.66 8.08 28.38
N ASP A 295 32.90 7.85 27.95
CA ASP A 295 34.10 7.98 28.76
C ASP A 295 35.02 9.06 28.19
N VAL A 296 35.64 9.85 29.08
CA VAL A 296 36.65 10.85 28.70
C VAL A 296 37.87 10.71 29.59
N LEU A 297 39.05 10.61 28.98
CA LEU A 297 40.35 10.70 29.63
C LEU A 297 40.98 12.05 29.31
N VAL A 298 41.69 12.60 30.30
CA VAL A 298 42.33 13.91 30.25
C VAL A 298 43.70 13.77 30.91
N GLY A 299 44.77 14.22 30.24
CA GLY A 299 46.13 14.02 30.74
C GLY A 299 46.47 12.53 30.91
N ASP A 300 47.14 12.19 32.02
CA ASP A 300 47.49 10.82 32.39
C ASP A 300 46.58 10.33 33.53
N GLY A 301 45.33 10.00 33.18
CA GLY A 301 44.32 9.48 34.10
C GLY A 301 43.74 10.53 35.05
N GLU A 302 44.33 10.65 36.24
CA GLU A 302 43.94 11.62 37.29
C GLU A 302 44.94 12.80 37.39
N LYS A 303 45.92 12.88 36.48
CA LYS A 303 47.03 13.84 36.56
C LYS A 303 47.17 14.69 35.29
N LEU A 304 47.24 16.00 35.50
CA LEU A 304 47.59 17.00 34.50
C LEU A 304 49.08 17.35 34.61
N TYR A 305 49.91 16.75 33.76
CA TYR A 305 51.32 17.11 33.63
C TYR A 305 51.46 18.37 32.77
N LEU A 306 51.95 19.46 33.38
CA LEU A 306 52.23 20.72 32.70
C LEU A 306 53.71 20.79 32.34
N ASN A 307 54.03 20.66 31.05
CA ASN A 307 55.39 20.81 30.55
C ASN A 307 55.82 22.28 30.64
N VAL A 308 56.64 22.62 31.64
CA VAL A 308 57.14 23.97 31.89
C VAL A 308 58.60 24.12 31.47
N THR A 309 58.98 25.33 31.06
CA THR A 309 60.40 25.70 30.85
C THR A 309 61.18 25.64 32.17
N GLU A 310 62.51 25.55 32.07
CA GLU A 310 63.38 25.47 33.25
C GLU A 310 63.21 26.68 34.18
N ASP A 311 63.03 27.89 33.64
CA ASP A 311 62.88 29.10 34.45
C ASP A 311 61.48 29.23 35.08
N GLN A 312 60.43 28.77 34.38
CA GLN A 312 59.11 28.58 35.00
C GLN A 312 59.18 27.55 36.14
N PHE A 313 59.91 26.44 35.97
CA PHE A 313 60.11 25.44 37.02
C PHE A 313 60.90 26.01 38.22
N LYS A 314 61.96 26.80 37.98
CA LYS A 314 62.71 27.56 39.01
C LYS A 314 61.87 28.64 39.70
N ALA A 315 60.83 29.17 39.06
CA ALA A 315 59.89 30.11 39.66
C ALA A 315 58.86 29.38 40.54
N LEU A 316 58.29 28.27 40.05
CA LEU A 316 57.31 27.44 40.76
C LEU A 316 57.91 26.73 41.98
N SER A 317 59.17 26.27 41.92
CA SER A 317 59.83 25.57 43.04
C SER A 317 60.06 26.44 44.28
N LYS A 318 59.96 27.77 44.14
CA LYS A 318 59.97 28.75 45.26
C LYS A 318 58.61 28.83 45.98
N ALA A 319 57.56 28.21 45.42
CA ALA A 319 56.16 28.33 45.85
C ALA A 319 55.47 26.96 46.09
N TYR A 320 55.99 25.87 45.53
CA TYR A 320 55.40 24.54 45.56
C TYR A 320 56.40 23.47 46.00
N LYS A 321 55.88 22.35 46.55
CA LYS A 321 56.69 21.21 46.98
C LYS A 321 57.05 20.31 45.79
N ALA A 322 58.26 19.80 45.78
CA ALA A 322 58.68 18.76 44.85
C ALA A 322 57.98 17.43 45.16
N VAL A 323 57.62 16.70 44.11
CA VAL A 323 57.03 15.35 44.15
C VAL A 323 57.72 14.46 43.12
N ASN A 324 57.76 13.16 43.37
CA ASN A 324 58.27 12.20 42.38
C ASN A 324 57.21 11.97 41.30
N VAL A 325 57.64 11.97 40.04
CA VAL A 325 56.78 11.69 38.87
C VAL A 325 57.04 10.27 38.42
N THR A 326 56.08 9.40 38.71
CA THR A 326 55.96 8.08 38.07
C THR A 326 55.05 8.21 36.86
N THR A 327 55.60 8.04 35.67
CA THR A 327 54.81 7.86 34.44
C THR A 327 54.08 6.52 34.51
N THR A 328 52.79 6.57 34.78
CA THR A 328 51.89 5.42 34.65
C THR A 328 51.73 5.04 33.17
N ALA A 329 51.38 3.78 32.89
CA ALA A 329 50.96 3.40 31.55
C ALA A 329 49.62 4.09 31.27
N THR A 330 49.60 5.06 30.34
CA THR A 330 48.43 5.90 30.10
C THR A 330 47.21 5.05 29.76
N PRO A 331 46.10 5.16 30.52
CA PRO A 331 44.91 4.36 30.25
C PRO A 331 44.44 4.58 28.81
N ASN A 332 44.04 3.50 28.16
CA ASN A 332 43.45 3.56 26.82
C ASN A 332 41.94 3.40 26.93
N LEU A 333 41.20 4.15 26.10
CA LEU A 333 39.77 3.96 26.00
C LEU A 333 39.49 2.89 24.96
N GLU A 334 38.69 1.90 25.36
CA GLU A 334 38.11 0.90 24.48
C GLU A 334 36.64 1.26 24.20
N VAL A 335 36.15 0.88 23.02
CA VAL A 335 34.76 1.05 22.60
C VAL A 335 34.25 -0.22 21.94
N ALA A 336 32.96 -0.52 22.12
CA ALA A 336 32.32 -1.66 21.49
C ALA A 336 32.50 -1.69 19.95
N SER A 337 32.95 -2.83 19.43
CA SER A 337 33.08 -3.06 17.98
C SER A 337 31.72 -3.07 17.27
N LYS A 338 31.68 -2.45 16.08
CA LYS A 338 30.50 -2.38 15.20
C LYS A 338 29.76 -3.71 15.05
N LYS A 339 28.51 -3.73 15.53
CA LYS A 339 27.55 -4.82 15.36
C LYS A 339 26.29 -4.30 14.67
N VAL A 340 25.91 -4.95 13.57
CA VAL A 340 24.66 -4.66 12.84
C VAL A 340 23.69 -5.80 13.05
N SER A 341 22.41 -5.49 13.22
CA SER A 341 21.32 -6.46 13.37
C SER A 341 20.12 -5.98 12.53
N SER A 342 19.98 -6.53 11.33
CA SER A 342 18.97 -6.17 10.34
C SER A 342 18.07 -7.36 10.00
N SER A 343 16.78 -7.11 9.75
CA SER A 343 15.89 -8.12 9.18
C SER A 343 16.29 -8.44 7.73
N THR A 344 16.73 -9.67 7.46
CA THR A 344 16.88 -10.20 6.10
C THR A 344 15.53 -10.24 5.40
N ALA A 345 15.52 -10.07 4.07
CA ALA A 345 14.32 -10.29 3.28
C ALA A 345 13.82 -11.73 3.51
N THR A 346 12.58 -11.84 3.99
CA THR A 346 11.91 -13.12 4.26
C THR A 346 10.45 -12.93 3.91
N GLU A 347 9.88 -13.92 3.22
CA GLU A 347 8.48 -13.90 2.79
C GLU A 347 7.82 -15.19 3.26
N THR A 348 6.66 -15.09 3.92
CA THR A 348 5.82 -16.25 4.19
C THR A 348 5.20 -16.70 2.87
N ILE A 349 5.53 -17.92 2.41
CA ILE A 349 5.11 -18.41 1.09
C ILE A 349 3.59 -18.61 1.06
N SER A 350 2.92 -17.93 0.12
CA SER A 350 1.54 -18.24 -0.29
C SER A 350 1.53 -19.16 -1.51
N SER A 351 0.46 -19.95 -1.67
CA SER A 351 0.42 -21.10 -2.57
C SER A 351 0.37 -20.74 -4.07
N ALA A 352 1.02 -21.56 -4.89
CA ALA A 352 1.11 -21.35 -6.35
C ALA A 352 -0.26 -21.45 -7.06
N PHE A 353 -0.48 -20.58 -8.04
CA PHE A 353 -1.67 -20.58 -8.90
C PHE A 353 -1.70 -21.80 -9.85
N GLY A 354 -2.74 -21.91 -10.68
CA GLY A 354 -2.81 -22.94 -11.73
C GLY A 354 -4.22 -23.21 -12.24
N GLY A 355 -4.40 -23.03 -13.55
CA GLY A 355 -5.43 -23.67 -14.39
C GLY A 355 -6.89 -23.24 -14.27
N GLY A 356 -7.35 -22.77 -13.10
CA GLY A 356 -8.76 -22.44 -12.85
C GLY A 356 -9.21 -21.07 -13.37
N GLU A 357 -10.53 -20.86 -13.40
CA GLU A 357 -11.12 -19.53 -13.60
C GLU A 357 -10.64 -18.56 -12.48
N PRO A 358 -10.36 -17.28 -12.82
CA PRO A 358 -9.80 -16.33 -11.87
C PRO A 358 -10.84 -15.87 -10.85
N LYS A 359 -10.66 -16.24 -9.57
CA LYS A 359 -11.43 -15.72 -8.44
C LYS A 359 -10.60 -14.73 -7.63
N CYS A 360 -11.29 -13.81 -6.97
CA CYS A 360 -10.68 -12.69 -6.24
C CYS A 360 -10.95 -12.75 -4.75
N ALA A 361 -9.92 -12.53 -3.95
CA ALA A 361 -10.05 -12.29 -2.52
C ALA A 361 -9.08 -11.21 -2.06
N ASP A 362 -9.39 -10.54 -0.96
CA ASP A 362 -8.52 -9.48 -0.42
C ASP A 362 -7.43 -10.10 0.46
N GLN A 363 -6.18 -9.71 0.22
CA GLN A 363 -5.02 -10.07 1.02
C GLN A 363 -4.38 -8.79 1.58
N LYS A 364 -4.04 -8.80 2.87
CA LYS A 364 -3.22 -7.76 3.47
C LYS A 364 -1.74 -8.14 3.37
N ILE A 365 -0.92 -7.22 2.86
CA ILE A 365 0.54 -7.35 2.82
C ILE A 365 1.13 -6.28 3.75
N ASN A 366 1.93 -6.70 4.71
CA ASN A 366 2.60 -5.85 5.69
C ASN A 366 4.10 -5.79 5.35
N PHE A 367 4.59 -4.61 5.00
CA PHE A 367 6.01 -4.35 4.74
C PHE A 367 6.65 -3.80 6.01
N LEU A 368 7.64 -4.52 6.54
CA LEU A 368 8.23 -4.27 7.86
C LEU A 368 9.73 -4.02 7.72
N GLY A 369 10.18 -2.81 8.07
CA GLY A 369 11.61 -2.45 8.10
C GLY A 369 12.14 -2.43 9.53
N LYS A 370 13.17 -3.24 9.84
CA LYS A 370 13.85 -3.19 11.14
C LYS A 370 15.36 -3.34 11.00
N THR A 371 16.11 -2.41 11.57
CA THR A 371 17.58 -2.49 11.68
C THR A 371 18.07 -1.78 12.94
N GLU A 372 19.10 -2.34 13.56
CA GLU A 372 19.83 -1.78 14.71
C GLU A 372 21.34 -1.82 14.41
N ILE A 373 22.04 -0.75 14.75
CA ILE A 373 23.50 -0.65 14.73
C ILE A 373 23.97 -0.28 16.14
N LYS A 374 24.94 -1.03 16.65
CA LYS A 374 25.69 -0.71 17.88
C LYS A 374 27.15 -0.55 17.51
N ASP A 375 27.76 0.56 17.88
CA ASP A 375 29.14 0.87 17.50
C ASP A 375 29.79 1.87 18.47
N GLY A 376 31.10 2.04 18.33
CA GLY A 376 31.93 2.94 19.10
C GLY A 376 32.46 4.12 18.29
N SER A 377 32.74 5.24 18.95
CA SER A 377 33.54 6.32 18.38
C SER A 377 34.60 6.82 19.36
N LEU A 378 35.86 6.60 19.01
CA LEU A 378 37.04 7.01 19.76
C LEU A 378 37.72 8.17 19.02
N LYS A 379 37.84 9.32 19.68
CA LYS A 379 38.58 10.48 19.15
C LYS A 379 39.57 11.02 20.19
N SER A 380 40.82 11.15 19.76
CA SER A 380 41.88 11.84 20.48
C SER A 380 42.02 13.28 19.97
N ALA A 381 42.33 14.20 20.87
CA ALA A 381 42.67 15.58 20.56
C ALA A 381 43.68 16.14 21.57
N THR A 382 44.08 17.40 21.39
CA THR A 382 44.93 18.13 22.33
C THR A 382 44.34 19.52 22.52
N ASN A 383 44.15 19.91 23.76
CA ASN A 383 43.60 21.21 24.12
C ASN A 383 44.73 22.10 24.68
N ASP A 384 44.85 23.32 24.17
CA ASP A 384 45.65 24.35 24.85
C ASP A 384 44.87 24.86 26.07
N VAL A 385 45.36 24.54 27.28
CA VAL A 385 44.72 24.84 28.55
C VAL A 385 45.50 25.91 29.31
N THR A 386 44.86 27.03 29.61
CA THR A 386 45.45 28.13 30.38
C THR A 386 45.26 27.91 31.88
N ILE A 387 46.35 28.01 32.65
CA ILE A 387 46.34 27.84 34.10
C ILE A 387 46.44 29.21 34.76
N ILE A 388 45.42 29.56 35.54
CA ILE A 388 45.26 30.88 36.15
C ILE A 388 45.38 30.74 37.67
N GLY A 389 46.45 31.27 38.26
CA GLY A 389 46.65 31.31 39.70
C GLY A 389 45.79 32.39 40.35
N VAL A 390 44.86 32.00 41.23
CA VAL A 390 43.88 32.90 41.88
C VAL A 390 44.24 33.13 43.35
N TYR A 391 44.56 34.36 43.73
CA TYR A 391 44.70 34.77 45.14
C TYR A 391 43.57 35.69 45.56
N LYS A 392 42.89 35.34 46.66
CA LYS A 392 41.85 36.17 47.29
C LYS A 392 42.44 36.92 48.49
N LYS A 393 42.54 38.25 48.40
CA LYS A 393 43.02 39.13 49.48
C LYS A 393 41.99 39.13 50.61
N THR A 394 42.37 38.60 51.76
CA THR A 394 41.59 38.68 53.00
C THR A 394 41.97 39.94 53.78
N GLY A 395 40.99 40.75 54.16
CA GLY A 395 41.20 42.02 54.88
C GLY A 395 40.72 43.24 54.10
N LYS A 396 41.21 44.42 54.49
CA LYS A 396 40.78 45.70 53.91
C LYS A 396 41.27 45.84 52.46
N LEU A 397 40.34 46.12 51.54
CA LEU A 397 40.64 46.45 50.16
C LEU A 397 40.89 47.95 50.00
N ASP A 398 41.80 48.29 49.10
CA ASP A 398 42.06 49.68 48.72
C ASP A 398 40.97 50.19 47.74
N LYS A 399 40.79 51.51 47.60
CA LYS A 399 39.68 52.07 46.81
C LYS A 399 39.85 51.75 45.31
N GLY A 400 39.05 50.82 44.80
CA GLY A 400 39.14 50.29 43.44
C GLY A 400 39.96 49.00 43.31
N GLU A 401 40.39 48.39 44.41
CA GLU A 401 41.09 47.11 44.40
C GLU A 401 40.10 45.93 44.40
N MET A 402 40.22 45.05 43.41
CA MET A 402 39.51 43.77 43.37
C MET A 402 40.00 42.82 44.49
N ALA A 403 39.05 42.13 45.15
CA ALA A 403 39.36 41.14 46.18
C ALA A 403 40.17 39.95 45.65
N GLU A 404 39.97 39.60 44.38
CA GLU A 404 40.63 38.49 43.71
C GLU A 404 41.67 38.99 42.70
N LYS A 405 42.80 38.29 42.65
CA LYS A 405 43.98 38.66 41.85
C LYS A 405 44.47 37.45 41.09
N TYR A 406 44.57 37.59 39.77
CA TYR A 406 44.86 36.51 38.84
C TYR A 406 46.28 36.65 38.28
N LEU A 407 47.00 35.53 38.17
CA LEU A 407 48.30 35.40 37.48
C LEU A 407 48.18 34.34 36.40
N CYS A 408 48.64 34.59 35.17
CA CYS A 408 48.81 33.49 34.22
C CYS A 408 50.04 32.67 34.61
N LEU A 409 49.86 31.37 34.86
CA LEU A 409 50.96 30.44 35.12
C LEU A 409 51.46 29.76 33.82
N GLY A 410 50.69 29.87 32.74
CA GLY A 410 51.02 29.44 31.38
C GLY A 410 49.82 28.84 30.65
N SER A 411 49.99 28.54 29.36
CA SER A 411 49.07 27.73 28.55
C SER A 411 49.79 26.47 28.11
N PHE A 412 49.15 25.30 28.24
CA PHE A 412 49.79 24.00 28.09
C PHE A 412 48.93 23.05 27.27
N GLN A 413 49.58 22.26 26.42
CA GLN A 413 48.92 21.22 25.62
C GLN A 413 48.57 20.01 26.49
N VAL A 414 47.26 19.83 26.73
CA VAL A 414 46.70 18.70 27.46
C VAL A 414 46.11 17.69 26.47
N PRO A 415 46.59 16.44 26.41
CA PRO A 415 45.97 15.42 25.60
C PRO A 415 44.62 15.01 26.19
N VAL A 416 43.63 14.80 25.32
CA VAL A 416 42.29 14.33 25.68
C VAL A 416 41.88 13.17 24.77
N LYS A 417 41.23 12.16 25.32
CA LYS A 417 40.60 11.07 24.58
C LYS A 417 39.12 11.02 24.97
N SER A 418 38.22 10.90 24.00
CA SER A 418 36.79 10.72 24.21
C SER A 418 36.31 9.44 23.51
N ALA A 419 35.48 8.67 24.19
CA ALA A 419 34.96 7.40 23.75
C ALA A 419 33.46 7.33 23.98
N TYR A 420 32.70 7.26 22.90
CA TYR A 420 31.24 7.11 22.91
C TYR A 420 30.89 5.71 22.42
N GLU A 421 29.96 5.04 23.10
CA GLU A 421 29.23 3.90 22.55
C GLU A 421 27.78 4.32 22.34
N PHE A 422 27.19 3.88 21.25
CA PHE A 422 25.84 4.28 20.87
C PHE A 422 25.07 3.14 20.21
N THR A 423 23.75 3.20 20.36
CA THR A 423 22.80 2.37 19.62
C THR A 423 21.98 3.27 18.71
N THR A 424 21.92 2.92 17.44
CA THR A 424 21.06 3.55 16.44
C THR A 424 20.05 2.51 15.94
N SER A 425 18.77 2.85 15.86
CA SER A 425 17.74 1.94 15.35
C SER A 425 16.82 2.62 14.34
N GLY A 426 16.38 1.83 13.37
CA GLY A 426 15.40 2.20 12.36
C GLY A 426 14.25 1.20 12.39
N GLY A 427 13.03 1.71 12.55
CA GLY A 427 11.80 0.93 12.56
C GLY A 427 10.77 1.52 11.61
N SER A 428 10.06 0.68 10.88
CA SER A 428 8.99 1.11 9.99
C SER A 428 8.01 -0.01 9.66
N ASP A 429 6.76 0.36 9.45
CA ASP A 429 5.69 -0.50 8.97
C ASP A 429 4.83 0.25 7.93
N VAL A 430 4.38 -0.46 6.91
CA VAL A 430 3.28 -0.01 6.04
C VAL A 430 2.48 -1.22 5.57
N SER A 431 1.15 -1.14 5.70
CA SER A 431 0.22 -2.18 5.27
C SER A 431 -0.50 -1.78 3.98
N LYS A 432 -0.70 -2.72 3.06
CA LYS A 432 -1.58 -2.54 1.91
C LYS A 432 -2.51 -3.75 1.75
N ILE A 433 -3.80 -3.50 1.61
CA ILE A 433 -4.77 -4.51 1.16
C ILE A 433 -4.81 -4.48 -0.37
N LEU A 434 -4.71 -5.66 -0.99
CA LEU A 434 -4.79 -5.87 -2.44
C LEU A 434 -5.78 -6.99 -2.72
N ARG A 435 -6.56 -6.85 -3.80
CA ARG A 435 -7.48 -7.88 -4.26
C ARG A 435 -6.74 -8.83 -5.20
N VAL A 436 -6.32 -9.97 -4.66
CA VAL A 436 -5.42 -10.93 -5.33
C VAL A 436 -6.17 -12.09 -5.95
N CYS A 437 -5.55 -12.73 -6.95
CA CYS A 437 -6.12 -13.92 -7.60
C CYS A 437 -5.88 -15.20 -6.78
N THR A 438 -6.93 -15.98 -6.53
CA THR A 438 -6.83 -17.32 -5.90
C THR A 438 -7.68 -18.36 -6.64
N LYS A 439 -7.35 -19.65 -6.46
CA LYS A 439 -8.06 -20.78 -7.08
C LYS A 439 -9.51 -20.91 -6.60
N ASP A 440 -9.72 -20.63 -5.32
CA ASP A 440 -10.98 -20.96 -4.65
C ASP A 440 -11.85 -19.74 -4.36
N GLY A 441 -11.30 -18.53 -4.41
CA GLY A 441 -11.96 -17.29 -3.94
C GLY A 441 -11.82 -17.08 -2.44
N VAL A 442 -11.07 -17.95 -1.76
CA VAL A 442 -10.67 -17.80 -0.36
C VAL A 442 -9.53 -16.77 -0.28
N ALA A 443 -9.55 -15.93 0.77
CA ALA A 443 -8.47 -15.01 1.08
C ALA A 443 -7.20 -15.78 1.47
N PRO A 444 -6.05 -15.54 0.82
CA PRO A 444 -4.78 -16.09 1.27
C PRO A 444 -4.34 -15.33 2.53
N ALA A 445 -3.58 -16.00 3.41
CA ALA A 445 -3.16 -15.43 4.68
C ALA A 445 -2.39 -14.11 4.52
N ASP A 446 -2.53 -13.23 5.52
CA ASP A 446 -1.75 -11.99 5.67
C ASP A 446 -0.25 -12.27 5.48
N GLN A 447 0.38 -11.53 4.56
CA GLN A 447 1.79 -11.74 4.24
C GLN A 447 2.65 -10.66 4.90
N ASN A 448 3.60 -11.09 5.74
CA ASN A 448 4.63 -10.22 6.28
C ASN A 448 5.87 -10.29 5.39
N ILE A 449 6.44 -9.12 5.07
CA ILE A 449 7.60 -8.97 4.20
C ILE A 449 8.62 -8.08 4.92
N ASN A 450 9.76 -8.67 5.27
CA ASN A 450 10.88 -7.92 5.85
C ASN A 450 11.57 -7.09 4.76
N VAL A 451 11.50 -5.77 4.83
CA VAL A 451 12.19 -4.84 3.93
C VAL A 451 13.58 -4.52 4.51
N PRO A 452 14.67 -4.73 3.75
CA PRO A 452 16.01 -4.39 4.23
C PRO A 452 16.16 -2.86 4.35
N VAL A 453 16.58 -2.40 5.53
CA VAL A 453 16.87 -0.99 5.80
C VAL A 453 18.38 -0.81 5.90
N LYS A 454 18.97 -0.13 4.91
CA LYS A 454 20.37 0.29 4.92
C LYS A 454 20.49 1.52 5.83
N MET A 455 21.28 1.42 6.89
CA MET A 455 21.53 2.53 7.81
C MET A 455 22.99 2.97 7.77
N THR A 456 23.19 4.28 7.76
CA THR A 456 24.50 4.95 7.83
C THR A 456 24.49 5.99 8.94
N TYR A 457 25.66 6.26 9.52
CA TYR A 457 25.83 7.22 10.60
C TYR A 457 27.21 7.87 10.49
N SER A 458 27.34 9.06 11.07
CA SER A 458 28.61 9.78 11.22
C SER A 458 28.52 10.72 12.41
N PHE A 459 29.58 10.80 13.21
CA PHE A 459 29.79 11.96 14.08
C PHE A 459 30.30 13.11 13.23
N THR A 460 29.55 14.22 13.20
CA THR A 460 29.99 15.47 12.57
C THR A 460 30.82 16.32 13.54
N LYS A 461 30.69 16.08 14.84
CA LYS A 461 31.48 16.70 15.91
C LYS A 461 31.66 15.74 17.08
N GLN A 462 32.82 15.81 17.74
CA GLN A 462 33.13 15.08 18.97
C GLN A 462 34.30 15.78 19.65
N ASP A 463 34.03 16.76 20.51
CA ASP A 463 35.04 17.67 21.04
C ASP A 463 34.94 17.77 22.57
N VAL A 464 36.09 17.76 23.25
CA VAL A 464 36.21 17.90 24.70
C VAL A 464 36.70 19.30 25.04
N THR A 465 36.17 19.90 26.10
CA THR A 465 36.61 21.18 26.67
C THR A 465 36.83 21.02 28.18
N LEU A 466 37.88 21.66 28.70
CA LEU A 466 38.36 21.48 30.07
C LEU A 466 38.15 22.74 30.90
N GLY A 467 37.65 22.59 32.14
CA GLY A 467 37.32 23.72 33.02
C GLY A 467 36.38 24.73 32.37
N ASP A 468 36.70 26.00 32.55
CA ASP A 468 35.99 27.16 31.99
C ASP A 468 36.55 27.50 30.61
N TYR A 469 36.06 26.82 29.56
CA TYR A 469 36.50 27.00 28.18
C TYR A 469 38.03 26.92 28.00
N ASN A 470 38.61 25.80 28.45
CA ASN A 470 40.05 25.52 28.53
C ASN A 470 40.84 26.40 29.52
N LYS A 471 40.18 26.92 30.57
CA LYS A 471 40.83 27.65 31.67
C LYS A 471 40.66 26.89 32.98
N LEU A 472 41.76 26.75 33.74
CA LEU A 472 41.78 26.12 35.07
C LEU A 472 42.25 27.10 36.13
N TYR A 473 41.45 27.29 37.18
CA TYR A 473 41.72 28.23 38.26
C TYR A 473 42.38 27.51 39.44
N VAL A 474 43.61 27.91 39.76
CA VAL A 474 44.49 27.30 40.78
C VAL A 474 44.57 28.22 41.99
N SER A 475 43.92 27.86 43.08
CA SER A 475 43.91 28.66 44.32
C SER A 475 45.31 28.83 44.91
N LEU A 476 45.74 30.08 45.13
CA LEU A 476 47.04 30.47 45.68
C LEU A 476 46.90 30.99 47.12
N THR A 477 47.84 30.61 47.99
CA THR A 477 48.07 31.32 49.25
C THR A 477 48.77 32.65 49.02
N GLU A 478 48.70 33.58 49.99
CA GLU A 478 49.40 34.87 49.92
C GLU A 478 50.92 34.71 49.71
N LYS A 479 51.53 33.70 50.37
CA LYS A 479 52.96 33.40 50.22
C LYS A 479 53.31 32.99 48.79
N GLN A 480 52.48 32.13 48.19
CA GLN A 480 52.64 31.70 46.79
C GLN A 480 52.42 32.88 45.83
N TYR A 481 51.37 33.68 46.02
CA TYR A 481 51.12 34.87 45.19
C TYR A 481 52.31 35.85 45.22
N LYS A 482 52.86 36.15 46.40
CA LYS A 482 54.03 37.05 46.57
C LYS A 482 55.34 36.48 45.99
N ALA A 483 55.45 35.15 45.83
CA ALA A 483 56.58 34.51 45.17
C ALA A 483 56.43 34.49 43.64
N LEU A 484 55.25 34.12 43.14
CA LEU A 484 54.96 33.94 41.71
C LEU A 484 54.83 35.26 40.96
N SER A 485 54.19 36.28 41.55
CA SER A 485 53.98 37.61 40.94
C SER A 485 55.26 38.42 40.65
N LYS A 486 56.45 37.87 40.95
CA LYS A 486 57.75 38.40 40.52
C LYS A 486 58.22 37.88 39.16
N ASN A 487 57.67 36.75 38.69
CA ASN A 487 58.11 36.03 37.48
C ASN A 487 56.94 35.72 36.52
N TYR A 488 55.69 35.90 36.98
CA TYR A 488 54.47 35.62 36.22
C TYR A 488 53.62 36.88 36.08
N ASN A 489 53.08 37.11 34.89
CA ASN A 489 52.25 38.26 34.56
C ASN A 489 50.92 38.25 35.32
N ARG A 490 50.40 39.45 35.63
CA ARG A 490 48.99 39.60 36.01
C ARG A 490 48.12 39.36 34.78
N CYS A 491 47.03 38.65 34.99
CA CYS A 491 46.03 38.39 33.97
C CYS A 491 44.64 38.83 34.41
N CYS A 492 43.72 38.88 33.46
CA CYS A 492 42.33 39.18 33.73
C CYS A 492 41.59 37.93 34.20
N THR A 493 40.36 38.11 34.70
CA THR A 493 39.43 37.01 35.02
C THR A 493 39.35 35.97 33.90
N GLU A 494 39.28 36.45 32.65
CA GLU A 494 39.18 35.62 31.45
C GLU A 494 40.52 35.04 30.94
N GLY A 495 41.64 35.25 31.64
CA GLY A 495 42.95 34.71 31.25
C GLY A 495 43.75 35.52 30.21
N GLY A 496 43.23 36.66 29.74
CA GLY A 496 43.98 37.58 28.87
C GLY A 496 45.09 38.32 29.63
N GLU A 497 46.23 38.54 28.97
CA GLU A 497 47.33 39.38 29.48
C GLU A 497 47.06 40.88 29.25
N GLY A 498 47.48 41.73 30.20
CA GLY A 498 47.54 43.20 30.00
C GLY A 498 46.77 44.03 31.04
N LYS A 499 46.31 45.21 30.61
CA LYS A 499 45.53 46.13 31.47
C LYS A 499 44.06 45.70 31.53
N CYS A 500 43.77 44.78 32.44
CA CYS A 500 42.41 44.49 32.87
C CYS A 500 41.77 45.77 33.43
N LYS A 501 40.51 46.02 33.06
CA LYS A 501 39.69 47.14 33.55
C LYS A 501 38.90 46.74 34.79
#